data_AF-A0A968DM88-F1
#
_entry.id   AF-A0A968DM88-F1
#
_cell.length_a   1.000
_cell.length_b   1.000
_cell.length_c   1.000
_cell.angle_alpha   90.00
_cell.angle_beta   90.00
_cell.angle_gamma   90.00
#
_symmetry.space_group_name_H-M   'P 1'
#
loop_
_entity.id
_entity.type
_entity.pdbx_description
1 polymer ?
#
loop_
_entity_poly.entity_id
_entity_poly.type
_entity_poly.pdbx_seq_one_letter_code
_entity_poly.pdbx_strand_id
1 'polypeptide(L)'
;MTFPRAVGQIPIYYNHKNTGRPPDNDDYYTSKYLDLPSSPLYPFGYGLSYTSFDYSAPQLSAAKISKDDTLTVNVEVTNSGNRSGDEVIQLYVRDEVGSVTRPVKQLRGFQRVSLSPGERKLITFSITAEDLAFYDLNMNKVVEPGTFRVFVGTSSQDVTEAGFEVIEE
;
A
#
# COMPACT_ATOMS: atom_id res chain seq x y z
N MET A 1 12.65 -5.60 0.04
CA MET A 1 13.67 -4.82 0.78
C MET A 1 13.74 -3.44 0.16
N THR A 2 13.93 -2.39 0.95
CA THR A 2 14.08 -1.00 0.47
C THR A 2 15.55 -0.69 0.25
N PHE A 3 15.91 -0.02 -0.85
CA PHE A 3 17.29 0.38 -1.13
C PHE A 3 17.53 1.82 -0.64
N PRO A 4 18.40 2.02 0.37
CA PRO A 4 18.76 3.36 0.81
C PRO A 4 19.60 4.08 -0.25
N ARG A 5 19.57 5.42 -0.23
CA ARG A 5 20.48 6.29 -0.97
C ARG A 5 21.89 6.28 -0.39
N ALA A 6 21.99 6.15 0.94
CA ALA A 6 23.26 6.10 1.67
C ALA A 6 23.11 5.30 2.96
N VAL A 7 24.22 4.78 3.50
CA VAL A 7 24.24 3.99 4.74
C VAL A 7 23.67 4.75 5.94
N GLY A 8 23.81 6.08 5.95
CA GLY A 8 23.28 6.95 7.00
C GLY A 8 21.75 6.96 7.12
N GLN A 9 21.02 6.45 6.11
CA GLN A 9 19.55 6.32 6.19
C GLN A 9 19.09 5.06 6.93
N ILE A 10 19.98 4.14 7.25
CA ILE A 10 19.60 2.88 7.86
C ILE A 10 19.19 3.12 9.33
N PRO A 11 18.01 2.62 9.77
CA PRO A 11 17.07 1.79 9.01
C PRO A 11 16.06 2.59 8.17
N ILE A 12 15.86 2.16 6.90
CA ILE A 12 14.79 2.65 6.01
C ILE A 12 13.93 1.48 5.53
N TYR A 13 12.61 1.61 5.65
CA TYR A 13 11.64 0.56 5.34
C TYR A 13 10.26 1.18 5.06
N TYR A 14 9.46 0.58 4.18
CA TYR A 14 8.21 1.19 3.68
C TYR A 14 7.08 1.24 4.73
N ASN A 15 7.01 0.25 5.61
CA ASN A 15 5.98 0.11 6.65
C ASN A 15 6.39 0.83 7.95
N HIS A 16 6.93 2.04 7.80
CA HIS A 16 7.28 2.92 8.92
C HIS A 16 6.03 3.64 9.48
N LYS A 17 6.15 4.21 10.68
CA LYS A 17 5.12 5.07 11.26
C LYS A 17 5.16 6.46 10.63
N ASN A 18 4.06 7.20 10.67
CA ASN A 18 3.98 8.53 10.08
C ASN A 18 4.80 9.60 10.84
N THR A 19 5.07 9.36 12.14
CA THR A 19 5.57 10.36 13.11
C THR A 19 4.57 11.51 13.34
N GLY A 20 4.84 12.37 14.33
CA GLY A 20 4.04 13.58 14.56
C GLY A 20 4.34 14.72 13.58
N ARG A 21 5.44 14.63 12.83
CA ARG A 21 5.88 15.62 11.84
C ARG A 21 6.47 14.91 10.61
N PRO A 22 5.62 14.35 9.74
CA PRO A 22 6.08 13.59 8.57
C PRO A 22 7.00 14.45 7.68
N PRO A 23 7.92 13.83 6.92
CA PRO A 23 8.82 14.56 6.04
C PRO A 23 8.05 15.41 5.03
N ASP A 24 8.38 16.70 4.98
CA ASP A 24 7.87 17.66 4.00
C ASP A 24 9.06 18.44 3.45
N ASN A 25 9.16 18.61 2.13
CA ASN A 25 10.27 19.36 1.53
C ASN A 25 10.16 20.86 1.81
N ASP A 26 8.94 21.37 2.02
CA ASP A 26 8.67 22.80 2.19
C ASP A 26 8.74 23.25 3.67
N ASP A 27 8.76 22.30 4.62
CA ASP A 27 8.91 22.58 6.06
C ASP A 27 10.25 22.07 6.62
N TYR A 28 11.04 22.98 7.18
CA TYR A 28 12.33 22.69 7.81
C TYR A 28 12.21 21.78 9.05
N TYR A 29 11.14 21.91 9.85
CA TYR A 29 11.03 21.27 11.16
C TYR A 29 10.30 19.92 11.13
N THR A 30 10.58 19.12 10.10
CA THR A 30 10.00 17.79 9.88
C THR A 30 11.01 16.67 10.09
N SER A 31 10.53 15.43 10.18
CA SER A 31 11.37 14.23 10.37
C SER A 31 12.13 13.88 9.08
N LYS A 32 13.15 14.67 8.72
CA LYS A 32 13.97 14.51 7.51
C LYS A 32 15.45 14.77 7.73
N TYR A 33 16.26 14.42 6.73
CA TYR A 33 17.68 14.75 6.69
C TYR A 33 17.88 16.16 6.09
N LEU A 34 19.03 16.79 6.39
CA LEU A 34 19.41 18.09 5.84
C LEU A 34 20.16 17.97 4.52
N ASP A 35 20.90 16.88 4.37
CA ASP A 35 21.92 16.64 3.34
C ASP A 35 21.49 15.61 2.28
N LEU A 36 20.31 14.99 2.44
CA LEU A 36 19.73 14.11 1.44
C LEU A 36 18.19 13.99 1.55
N PRO A 37 17.50 13.54 0.49
CA PRO A 37 16.07 13.26 0.55
C PRO A 37 15.75 12.14 1.55
N SER A 38 14.62 12.24 2.27
CA SER A 38 14.11 11.16 3.15
C SER A 38 13.62 9.93 2.38
N SER A 39 13.36 10.06 1.07
CA SER A 39 12.89 8.97 0.23
C SER A 39 14.00 7.95 -0.05
N PRO A 40 13.66 6.66 -0.25
CA PRO A 40 14.64 5.67 -0.69
C PRO A 40 15.12 5.95 -2.12
N LEU A 41 16.20 5.26 -2.52
CA LEU A 41 16.60 5.23 -3.92
C LEU A 41 15.65 4.34 -4.72
N TYR A 42 15.36 3.14 -4.19
CA TYR A 42 14.32 2.25 -4.72
C TYR A 42 13.37 1.84 -3.59
N PRO A 43 12.07 2.12 -3.71
CA PRO A 43 11.09 1.74 -2.71
C PRO A 43 10.88 0.22 -2.67
N PHE A 44 10.16 -0.24 -1.65
CA PHE A 44 9.78 -1.65 -1.58
C PHE A 44 8.89 -2.02 -2.76
N GLY A 45 9.12 -3.19 -3.35
CA GLY A 45 8.33 -3.68 -4.49
C GLY A 45 8.66 -3.03 -5.83
N TYR A 46 9.66 -2.14 -5.89
CA TYR A 46 10.06 -1.50 -7.13
C TYR A 46 10.66 -2.48 -8.14
N GLY A 47 10.22 -2.41 -9.39
CA GLY A 47 10.77 -3.12 -10.52
C GLY A 47 10.30 -2.47 -11.82
N LEU A 48 11.21 -2.32 -12.78
CA LEU A 48 10.86 -1.84 -14.12
C LEU A 48 10.55 -3.02 -15.04
N SER A 49 9.82 -2.73 -16.12
CA SER A 49 9.55 -3.65 -17.21
C SER A 49 9.94 -3.01 -18.55
N TYR A 50 10.07 -3.83 -19.58
CA TYR A 50 10.24 -3.35 -20.97
C TYR A 50 8.91 -2.94 -21.61
N THR A 51 7.81 -3.08 -20.87
CA THR A 51 6.48 -2.54 -21.19
C THR A 51 5.97 -1.68 -20.03
N SER A 52 4.84 -1.01 -20.22
CA SER A 52 4.19 -0.20 -19.20
C SER A 52 2.85 -0.80 -18.79
N PHE A 53 2.45 -0.58 -17.54
CA PHE A 53 1.18 -1.04 -17.01
C PHE A 53 0.40 0.12 -16.41
N ASP A 54 -0.84 0.29 -16.86
CA ASP A 54 -1.77 1.28 -16.34
C ASP A 54 -2.74 0.63 -15.36
N TYR A 55 -3.08 1.36 -14.30
CA TYR A 55 -3.95 0.90 -13.22
C TYR A 55 -5.19 1.79 -13.13
N SER A 56 -6.37 1.17 -13.01
CA SER A 56 -7.58 1.89 -12.63
C SER A 56 -7.57 2.30 -11.16
N ALA A 57 -8.50 3.18 -10.77
CA ALA A 57 -8.82 3.36 -9.35
C ALA A 57 -9.38 2.05 -8.76
N PRO A 58 -9.12 1.73 -7.48
CA PRO A 58 -9.69 0.54 -6.84
C PRO A 58 -11.20 0.66 -6.66
N GLN A 59 -11.91 -0.40 -7.03
CA GLN A 59 -13.34 -0.54 -6.81
C GLN A 59 -13.57 -1.50 -5.66
N LEU A 60 -14.26 -1.02 -4.62
CA LEU A 60 -14.55 -1.78 -3.41
C LEU A 60 -15.95 -2.38 -3.49
N SER A 61 -16.12 -3.62 -3.02
CA SER A 61 -17.46 -4.24 -2.95
C SER A 61 -18.41 -3.53 -2.00
N ALA A 62 -17.86 -2.86 -0.97
CA ALA A 62 -18.62 -2.07 -0.01
C ALA A 62 -17.77 -0.91 0.51
N ALA A 63 -18.44 0.19 0.90
CA ALA A 63 -17.79 1.31 1.58
C ALA A 63 -17.65 1.08 3.09
N LYS A 64 -18.42 0.15 3.65
CA LYS A 64 -18.40 -0.24 5.07
C LYS A 64 -18.44 -1.76 5.19
N ILE A 65 -17.67 -2.30 6.12
CA ILE A 65 -17.64 -3.74 6.43
C ILE A 65 -17.69 -3.96 7.94
N SER A 66 -18.33 -5.04 8.38
CA SER A 66 -18.21 -5.58 9.74
C SER A 66 -16.97 -6.48 9.85
N LYS A 67 -16.71 -7.01 11.05
CA LYS A 67 -15.58 -7.92 11.31
C LYS A 67 -15.75 -9.31 10.66
N ASP A 68 -16.97 -9.68 10.31
CA ASP A 68 -17.26 -10.99 9.70
C ASP A 68 -17.35 -10.91 8.17
N ASP A 69 -17.31 -9.69 7.62
CA ASP A 69 -17.38 -9.45 6.19
C ASP A 69 -16.02 -9.65 5.50
N THR A 70 -16.09 -9.92 4.20
CA THR A 70 -14.94 -9.89 3.30
C THR A 70 -15.09 -8.74 2.31
N LEU A 71 -14.12 -7.83 2.31
CA LEU A 71 -14.05 -6.75 1.33
C LEU A 71 -13.36 -7.26 0.06
N THR A 72 -14.02 -7.11 -1.08
CA THR A 72 -13.41 -7.36 -2.39
C THR A 72 -12.88 -6.06 -2.96
N VAL A 73 -11.62 -6.08 -3.40
CA VAL A 73 -10.94 -4.96 -4.06
C VAL A 73 -10.65 -5.36 -5.50
N ASN A 74 -11.28 -4.66 -6.44
CA ASN A 74 -11.11 -4.88 -7.87
C ASN A 74 -10.31 -3.75 -8.51
N VAL A 75 -9.31 -4.09 -9.32
CA VAL A 75 -8.50 -3.14 -10.09
C VAL A 75 -8.31 -3.67 -11.50
N GLU A 76 -8.61 -2.85 -12.50
CA GLU A 76 -8.26 -3.16 -13.89
C GLU A 76 -6.80 -2.77 -14.15
N VAL A 77 -6.03 -3.72 -14.68
CA VAL A 77 -4.63 -3.53 -15.06
C VAL A 77 -4.51 -3.74 -16.55
N THR A 78 -3.94 -2.77 -17.26
CA THR A 78 -3.77 -2.79 -18.70
C THR A 78 -2.29 -2.75 -19.04
N ASN A 79 -1.81 -3.64 -19.90
CA ASN A 79 -0.50 -3.47 -20.52
C ASN A 79 -0.61 -2.40 -21.63
N SER A 80 -0.15 -1.19 -21.33
CA SER A 80 -0.24 -0.02 -22.20
C SER A 80 0.97 0.14 -23.13
N GLY A 81 1.95 -0.76 -23.04
CA GLY A 81 3.13 -0.75 -23.91
C GLY A 81 3.05 -1.74 -25.09
N ASN A 82 4.19 -1.89 -25.77
CA ASN A 82 4.31 -2.64 -27.03
C ASN A 82 4.92 -4.04 -26.88
N ARG A 83 5.14 -4.51 -25.65
CA ARG A 83 5.74 -5.83 -25.37
C ARG A 83 4.90 -6.59 -24.36
N SER A 84 4.84 -7.92 -24.49
CA SER A 84 4.33 -8.76 -23.41
C SER A 84 5.24 -8.63 -22.19
N GLY A 85 4.66 -8.64 -21.00
CA GLY A 85 5.42 -8.53 -19.76
C GLY A 85 4.66 -9.12 -18.58
N ASP A 86 5.41 -9.41 -17.53
CA ASP A 86 4.86 -9.78 -16.22
C ASP A 86 4.81 -8.56 -15.33
N GLU A 87 3.74 -8.45 -14.55
CA GLU A 87 3.55 -7.40 -13.55
C GLU A 87 3.20 -8.03 -12.20
N VAL A 88 3.78 -7.52 -11.12
CA VAL A 88 3.45 -7.91 -9.74
C VAL A 88 2.62 -6.80 -9.10
N ILE A 89 1.31 -6.98 -9.16
CA ILE A 89 0.34 -6.07 -8.56
C ILE A 89 0.35 -6.26 -7.05
N GLN A 90 0.54 -5.18 -6.30
CA GLN A 90 0.69 -5.21 -4.85
C GLN A 90 -0.47 -4.50 -4.17
N LEU A 91 -1.09 -5.16 -3.20
CA LEU A 91 -2.14 -4.62 -2.35
C LEU A 91 -1.57 -4.25 -0.97
N TYR A 92 -1.78 -3.00 -0.58
CA TYR A 92 -1.45 -2.48 0.74
C TYR A 92 -2.69 -1.98 1.47
N VAL A 93 -2.62 -1.99 2.80
CA VAL A 93 -3.65 -1.41 3.67
C VAL A 93 -3.01 -0.43 4.64
N ARG A 94 -3.73 0.65 4.94
CA ARG A 94 -3.46 1.57 6.04
C ARG A 94 -4.69 1.65 6.93
N ASP A 95 -4.43 1.51 8.21
CA ASP A 95 -5.34 1.87 9.28
C ASP A 95 -5.02 3.32 9.67
N GLU A 96 -5.95 4.25 9.43
CA GLU A 96 -5.68 5.68 9.59
C GLU A 96 -5.59 6.10 11.05
N VAL A 97 -6.36 5.46 11.92
CA VAL A 97 -6.47 5.79 13.34
C VAL A 97 -6.59 4.50 14.13
N GLY A 98 -5.57 4.23 14.95
CA GLY A 98 -5.60 3.11 15.89
C GLY A 98 -5.12 3.52 17.28
N SER A 99 -5.43 2.71 18.29
CA SER A 99 -4.98 2.87 19.67
C SER A 99 -3.47 2.94 19.82
N VAL A 100 -2.74 2.31 18.88
CA VAL A 100 -1.30 2.47 18.69
C VAL A 100 -1.03 3.04 17.31
N THR A 101 0.05 3.82 17.18
CA THR A 101 0.44 4.35 15.86
C THR A 101 0.54 3.22 14.84
N ARG A 102 -0.08 3.40 13.68
CA ARG A 102 -0.13 2.40 12.62
C ARG A 102 0.90 2.73 11.53
N PRO A 103 1.45 1.73 10.82
CA PRO A 103 2.31 2.00 9.67
C PRO A 103 1.57 2.77 8.57
N VAL A 104 2.31 3.56 7.79
CA VAL A 104 1.71 4.33 6.67
C VAL A 104 1.10 3.44 5.60
N LYS A 105 1.64 2.23 5.38
CA LYS A 105 1.10 1.18 4.51
C LYS A 105 1.64 -0.18 4.97
N GLN A 106 0.86 -1.25 4.83
CA GLN A 106 1.31 -2.63 5.05
C GLN A 106 0.85 -3.53 3.90
N LEU A 107 1.76 -4.33 3.34
CA LEU A 107 1.42 -5.30 2.29
C LEU A 107 0.45 -6.35 2.85
N ARG A 108 -0.62 -6.65 2.10
CA ARG A 108 -1.63 -7.66 2.43
C ARG A 108 -1.86 -8.70 1.34
N GLY A 109 -1.53 -8.37 0.10
CA GLY A 109 -1.61 -9.34 -0.99
C GLY A 109 -0.76 -8.91 -2.17
N PHE A 110 -0.48 -9.85 -3.04
CA PHE A 110 0.08 -9.54 -4.35
C PHE A 110 -0.35 -10.60 -5.37
N GLN A 111 -0.41 -10.22 -6.63
CA GLN A 111 -0.68 -11.13 -7.75
C GLN A 111 0.29 -10.84 -8.89
N ARG A 112 0.93 -11.89 -9.40
CA ARG A 112 1.73 -11.80 -10.61
C ARG A 112 0.88 -12.19 -11.80
N VAL A 113 0.84 -11.34 -12.82
CA VAL A 113 0.10 -11.59 -14.06
C VAL A 113 0.99 -11.35 -15.26
N SER A 114 0.80 -12.14 -16.31
CA SER A 114 1.37 -11.92 -17.63
C SER A 114 0.31 -11.28 -18.51
N LEU A 115 0.65 -10.18 -19.20
CA LEU A 115 -0.26 -9.48 -20.10
C LEU A 115 0.42 -9.22 -21.44
N SER A 116 -0.31 -9.46 -22.52
CA SER A 116 0.07 -9.09 -23.88
C SER A 116 -0.16 -7.58 -24.12
N PRO A 117 0.48 -6.96 -25.13
CA PRO A 117 0.23 -5.56 -25.48
C PRO A 117 -1.26 -5.26 -25.68
N GLY A 118 -1.78 -4.26 -24.99
CA GLY A 118 -3.20 -3.87 -25.01
C GLY A 118 -4.15 -4.77 -24.23
N GLU A 119 -3.67 -5.88 -23.65
CA GLU A 119 -4.48 -6.77 -22.81
C GLU A 119 -4.84 -6.08 -21.50
N ARG A 120 -6.11 -6.27 -21.09
CA ARG A 120 -6.66 -5.77 -19.83
C ARG A 120 -7.12 -6.94 -18.99
N LYS A 121 -6.83 -6.87 -17.70
CA LYS A 121 -7.23 -7.91 -16.75
C LYS A 121 -7.78 -7.28 -15.48
N LEU A 122 -8.94 -7.77 -15.05
CA LEU A 122 -9.49 -7.46 -13.75
C LEU A 122 -8.78 -8.29 -12.68
N ILE A 123 -8.18 -7.61 -11.71
CA ILE A 123 -7.47 -8.20 -10.59
C ILE A 123 -8.34 -8.04 -9.36
N THR A 124 -8.59 -9.15 -8.68
CA THR A 124 -9.47 -9.21 -7.52
C THR A 124 -8.69 -9.66 -6.29
N PHE A 125 -8.71 -8.83 -5.25
CA PHE A 125 -8.20 -9.19 -3.92
C PHE A 125 -9.34 -9.30 -2.93
N SER A 126 -9.17 -10.17 -1.94
CA SER A 126 -10.06 -10.29 -0.79
C SER A 126 -9.32 -9.82 0.46
N ILE A 127 -9.95 -8.95 1.24
CA ILE A 127 -9.46 -8.47 2.54
C ILE A 127 -10.46 -8.93 3.59
N THR A 128 -9.99 -9.73 4.52
CA THR A 128 -10.73 -10.19 5.69
C THR A 128 -10.39 -9.34 6.90
N ALA A 129 -11.19 -9.40 7.96
CA ALA A 129 -10.86 -8.72 9.22
C ALA A 129 -9.51 -9.19 9.81
N GLU A 130 -9.13 -10.45 9.59
CA GLU A 130 -7.83 -11.00 9.97
C GLU A 130 -6.66 -10.25 9.29
N ASP A 131 -6.84 -9.80 8.04
CA ASP A 131 -5.85 -8.97 7.33
C ASP A 131 -5.75 -7.57 7.94
N LEU A 132 -6.81 -7.08 8.57
CA LEU A 132 -6.85 -5.76 9.23
C LEU A 132 -6.32 -5.82 10.68
N ALA A 133 -6.24 -7.02 11.25
CA ALA A 133 -5.91 -7.22 12.65
C ALA A 133 -4.48 -6.82 13.00
N PHE A 134 -4.30 -6.38 14.24
CA PHE A 134 -3.00 -6.05 14.80
C PHE A 134 -2.92 -6.28 16.30
N TYR A 135 -1.70 -6.24 16.84
CA TYR A 135 -1.48 -6.37 18.28
C TYR A 135 -1.58 -5.00 18.97
N ASP A 136 -2.53 -4.86 19.89
CA ASP A 136 -2.70 -3.67 20.73
C ASP A 136 -1.59 -3.54 21.79
N LEU A 137 -1.70 -2.53 22.67
CA LEU A 137 -0.74 -2.31 23.76
C LEU A 137 -0.65 -3.47 24.76
N ASN A 138 -1.71 -4.28 24.85
CA ASN A 138 -1.81 -5.44 25.75
C ASN A 138 -1.44 -6.74 25.03
N MET A 139 -0.94 -6.67 23.78
CA MET A 139 -0.62 -7.82 22.94
C MET A 139 -1.84 -8.69 22.56
N ASN A 140 -3.04 -8.11 22.59
CA ASN A 140 -4.23 -8.74 22.04
C ASN A 140 -4.28 -8.49 20.54
N LYS A 141 -4.60 -9.54 19.78
CA LYS A 141 -4.87 -9.40 18.36
C LYS A 141 -6.30 -8.90 18.15
N VAL A 142 -6.42 -7.67 17.66
CA VAL A 142 -7.70 -6.97 17.53
C VAL A 142 -7.84 -6.30 16.17
N VAL A 143 -9.10 -6.07 15.78
CA VAL A 143 -9.48 -5.18 14.68
C VAL A 143 -10.27 -4.05 15.31
N GLU A 144 -9.77 -2.83 15.17
CA GLU A 144 -10.45 -1.63 15.66
C GLU A 144 -11.38 -1.09 14.58
N PRO A 145 -12.61 -0.71 14.93
CA PRO A 145 -13.49 0.04 14.04
C PRO A 145 -12.84 1.38 13.67
N GLY A 146 -12.99 1.82 12.42
CA GLY A 146 -12.36 3.04 11.97
C GLY A 146 -12.23 3.14 10.46
N THR A 147 -11.51 4.17 10.02
CA THR A 147 -11.27 4.42 8.60
C THR A 147 -9.99 3.71 8.15
N PHE A 148 -10.12 2.98 7.05
CA PHE A 148 -9.03 2.28 6.39
C PHE A 148 -8.88 2.78 4.96
N ARG A 149 -7.66 2.67 4.43
CA ARG A 149 -7.37 2.83 3.01
C ARG A 149 -6.75 1.58 2.44
N VAL A 150 -7.18 1.22 1.24
CA VAL A 150 -6.47 0.26 0.40
C VAL A 150 -5.65 1.02 -0.63
N PHE A 151 -4.49 0.47 -0.96
CA PHE A 151 -3.63 0.98 -2.02
C PHE A 151 -3.26 -0.18 -2.94
N VAL A 152 -3.34 0.04 -4.25
CA VAL A 152 -2.94 -0.95 -5.24
C VAL A 152 -1.98 -0.31 -6.24
N GLY A 153 -0.89 -0.98 -6.56
CA GLY A 153 0.04 -0.46 -7.56
C GLY A 153 1.24 -1.36 -7.83
N THR A 154 2.19 -0.79 -8.57
CA THR A 154 3.42 -1.46 -9.04
C THR A 154 4.55 -1.43 -8.01
N SER A 155 4.49 -0.52 -7.03
CA SER A 155 5.46 -0.42 -5.93
C SER A 155 4.78 0.10 -4.66
N SER A 156 5.46 0.10 -3.51
CA SER A 156 4.91 0.71 -2.29
C SER A 156 4.70 2.23 -2.39
N GLN A 157 5.33 2.87 -3.37
CA GLN A 157 5.29 4.31 -3.61
C GLN A 157 4.24 4.67 -4.68
N ASP A 158 4.23 3.95 -5.80
CA ASP A 158 3.39 4.25 -6.97
C ASP A 158 2.11 3.43 -6.90
N VAL A 159 1.05 4.05 -6.36
CA VAL A 159 -0.23 3.37 -6.06
C VAL A 159 -1.44 4.26 -6.37
N THR A 160 -2.56 3.61 -6.69
CA THR A 160 -3.90 4.19 -6.60
C THR A 160 -4.54 3.76 -5.28
N GLU A 161 -5.52 4.51 -4.79
CA GLU A 161 -6.10 4.28 -3.46
C GLU A 161 -7.62 4.43 -3.42
N ALA A 162 -8.24 3.78 -2.42
CA ALA A 162 -9.64 3.93 -2.08
C ALA A 162 -9.84 3.78 -0.56
N GLY A 163 -10.83 4.47 -0.01
CA GLY A 163 -11.15 4.43 1.43
C GLY A 163 -12.38 3.58 1.73
N PHE A 164 -12.39 2.96 2.91
CA PHE A 164 -13.55 2.25 3.47
C PHE A 164 -13.56 2.35 5.00
N GLU A 165 -14.67 1.96 5.63
CA GLU A 165 -14.82 1.94 7.09
C GLU A 165 -15.04 0.53 7.60
N VAL A 166 -14.43 0.20 8.74
CA VAL A 166 -14.79 -0.95 9.56
C VAL A 166 -15.72 -0.46 10.66
N ILE A 167 -16.90 -1.06 10.78
CA ILE A 167 -17.91 -0.71 11.79
C ILE A 167 -18.01 -1.81 12.86
N GLU A 168 -18.43 -1.43 14.08
CA GLU A 168 -18.98 -2.41 15.03
C GLU A 168 -20.32 -2.90 14.51
N GLU A 169 -20.62 -4.18 14.71
CA GLU A 169 -21.94 -4.75 14.42
C GLU A 169 -23.08 -4.00 15.11
#